data_AF-M2QVM3-F1
#
_entry.id   AF-M2QVM3-F1
#
_cell.length_a   1.000
_cell.length_b   1.000
_cell.length_c   1.000
_cell.angle_alpha   90.00
_cell.angle_beta   90.00
_cell.angle_gamma   90.00
#
_symmetry.space_group_name_H-M   'P 1'
#
loop_
_entity.id
_entity.type
_entity.pdbx_description
1 polymer ?
#
loop_
_entity_poly.entity_id
_entity_poly.type
_entity_poly.pdbx_seq_one_letter_code
_entity_poly.pdbx_strand_id
1 'polypeptide(L)'
;MGRKLKYIDKEARKAARAAQKRRYNESERSSPFNTTQIATDFLHHRGREARKVQNRRAYIVRQAKTRSPFAQWTPSHLPSSLLDLARQPFVVTEWDGLEDLSLGLWNVPYEVRLPAIHIRMWQCSAEHINFHQWGLILDRGNERRDRAEHSEEGFAALVAQIDQERGDRLRQWMKDFKRLASVTLDEELWRTGLGWSARILAVIESEAEVCRLGQKEYLKAFDEHKLAWQNLNWLRDVNVS
;
A
#
# COMPACT_ATOMS: atom_id res chain seq x y z
N MET A 1 9.01 -0.81 -37.24
CA MET A 1 7.84 0.03 -37.60
C MET A 1 7.44 0.88 -36.39
N GLY A 2 7.75 2.18 -36.41
CA GLY A 2 7.52 3.08 -35.28
C GLY A 2 6.04 3.48 -35.14
N ARG A 3 5.51 3.44 -33.90
CA ARG A 3 4.17 3.95 -33.59
C ARG A 3 4.09 5.44 -33.90
N LYS A 4 3.28 5.84 -34.88
CA LYS A 4 2.98 7.26 -35.14
C LYS A 4 2.26 7.84 -33.91
N LEU A 5 2.84 8.89 -33.32
CA LEU A 5 2.19 9.66 -32.26
C LEU A 5 0.98 10.39 -32.85
N LYS A 6 -0.21 10.15 -32.27
CA LYS A 6 -1.48 10.76 -32.69
C LYS A 6 -1.48 12.30 -32.62
N TYR A 7 -0.57 12.88 -31.83
CA TYR A 7 -0.37 14.33 -31.69
C TYR A 7 1.13 14.64 -31.65
N ILE A 8 1.54 15.55 -32.53
CA ILE A 8 2.94 15.81 -32.91
C ILE A 8 3.69 16.57 -31.80
N ASP A 9 3.02 17.44 -31.04
CA ASP A 9 3.63 18.21 -29.95
C ASP A 9 2.83 18.18 -28.63
N LYS A 10 3.42 18.73 -27.56
CA LYS A 10 2.85 18.78 -26.20
C LYS A 10 1.67 19.75 -26.08
N GLU A 11 1.64 20.80 -26.89
CA GLU A 11 0.57 21.80 -26.90
C GLU A 11 -0.70 21.26 -27.56
N ALA A 12 -0.56 20.55 -28.68
CA ALA A 12 -1.63 19.83 -29.37
C ALA A 12 -2.31 18.80 -28.44
N ARG A 13 -1.54 18.13 -27.57
CA ARG A 13 -2.09 17.23 -26.53
C ARG A 13 -2.86 17.98 -25.46
N LYS A 14 -2.37 19.15 -25.02
CA LYS A 14 -3.03 20.00 -24.02
C LYS A 14 -4.33 20.58 -24.58
N ALA A 15 -4.30 21.07 -25.82
CA ALA A 15 -5.46 21.58 -26.54
C ALA A 15 -6.52 20.49 -26.79
N ALA A 16 -6.10 19.28 -27.20
CA ALA A 16 -7.01 18.15 -27.38
C ALA A 16 -7.69 17.73 -26.06
N ARG A 17 -6.94 17.69 -24.94
CA ARG A 17 -7.50 17.42 -23.61
C ARG A 17 -8.48 18.50 -23.15
N ALA A 18 -8.15 19.78 -23.41
CA ALA A 18 -9.03 20.90 -23.08
C ALA A 18 -10.32 20.88 -23.91
N ALA A 19 -10.23 20.61 -25.21
CA ALA A 19 -11.39 20.48 -26.11
C ALA A 19 -12.28 19.29 -25.73
N GLN A 20 -11.68 18.15 -25.36
CA GLN A 20 -12.42 16.99 -24.87
C GLN A 20 -13.12 17.29 -23.53
N LYS A 21 -12.46 18.00 -22.61
CA LYS A 21 -13.05 18.43 -21.33
C LYS A 21 -14.21 19.41 -21.54
N ARG A 22 -14.12 20.33 -22.51
CA ARG A 22 -15.21 21.26 -22.85
C ARG A 22 -16.43 20.53 -23.42
N ARG A 23 -16.24 19.63 -24.39
CA ARG A 23 -17.34 18.81 -24.95
C ARG A 23 -18.04 17.97 -23.88
N TYR A 24 -17.26 17.44 -22.93
CA TYR A 24 -17.80 16.66 -21.81
C TYR A 24 -18.67 17.55 -20.89
N ASN A 25 -18.17 18.72 -20.51
CA ASN A 25 -18.89 19.66 -19.66
C ASN A 25 -20.13 20.28 -20.34
N GLU A 26 -20.12 20.46 -21.67
CA GLU A 26 -21.30 20.89 -22.43
C GLU A 26 -22.36 19.79 -22.47
N SER A 27 -21.95 18.52 -22.60
CA SER A 27 -22.90 17.38 -22.54
C SER A 27 -23.56 17.22 -21.17
N GLU A 28 -22.90 17.61 -20.08
CA GLU A 28 -23.47 17.64 -18.72
C GLU A 28 -24.46 18.79 -18.51
N ARG A 29 -24.39 19.88 -19.29
CA ARG A 29 -25.27 21.07 -19.12
C ARG A 29 -26.53 21.05 -19.97
N SER A 30 -26.58 20.25 -21.03
CA SER A 30 -27.65 20.32 -22.04
C SER A 30 -28.73 19.23 -21.93
N SER A 31 -28.70 18.35 -20.91
CA SER A 31 -29.68 17.27 -20.85
C SER A 31 -30.85 17.57 -19.91
N PRO A 32 -32.10 17.64 -20.41
CA PRO A 32 -33.28 17.76 -19.56
C PRO A 32 -33.48 16.47 -18.77
N PHE A 33 -33.84 16.62 -17.49
CA PHE A 33 -34.07 15.53 -16.53
C PHE A 33 -34.89 14.39 -17.14
N ASN A 34 -34.23 13.29 -17.46
CA ASN A 34 -34.84 12.08 -17.98
C ASN A 34 -34.26 10.90 -17.19
N THR A 35 -35.10 10.00 -16.70
CA THR A 35 -34.74 8.87 -15.82
C THR A 35 -33.62 7.99 -16.39
N THR A 36 -33.46 8.02 -17.72
CA THR A 36 -32.37 7.38 -18.48
C THR A 36 -30.98 7.97 -18.18
N GLN A 37 -30.90 9.26 -17.83
CA GLN A 37 -29.66 9.97 -17.48
C GLN A 37 -29.09 9.46 -16.15
N ILE A 38 -29.96 9.27 -15.15
CA ILE A 38 -29.54 8.75 -13.83
C ILE A 38 -28.96 7.34 -14.00
N ALA A 39 -29.61 6.48 -14.80
CA ALA A 39 -29.11 5.14 -15.10
C ALA A 39 -27.78 5.17 -15.87
N THR A 40 -27.62 6.07 -16.84
CA THR A 40 -26.36 6.22 -17.60
C THR A 40 -25.25 6.82 -16.75
N ASP A 41 -25.52 7.83 -15.91
CA ASP A 41 -24.55 8.40 -14.98
C ASP A 41 -24.12 7.39 -13.92
N PHE A 42 -25.04 6.56 -13.43
CA PHE A 42 -24.74 5.47 -12.50
C PHE A 42 -23.88 4.39 -13.16
N LEU A 43 -24.18 4.02 -14.42
CA LEU A 43 -23.36 3.10 -15.22
C LEU A 43 -21.99 3.69 -15.58
N HIS A 44 -21.91 4.99 -15.89
CA HIS A 44 -20.67 5.70 -16.15
C HIS A 44 -19.83 5.87 -14.88
N HIS A 45 -20.45 6.07 -13.72
CA HIS A 45 -19.78 6.08 -12.42
C HIS A 45 -19.23 4.69 -12.08
N ARG A 46 -20.05 3.63 -12.19
CA ARG A 46 -19.60 2.23 -12.05
C ARG A 46 -18.46 1.90 -13.01
N GLY A 47 -18.56 2.32 -14.27
CA GLY A 47 -17.51 2.12 -15.26
C GLY A 47 -16.24 2.95 -15.02
N ARG A 48 -16.33 4.08 -14.31
CA ARG A 48 -15.18 4.89 -13.87
C ARG A 48 -14.49 4.25 -12.67
N GLU A 49 -15.25 3.81 -11.68
CA GLU A 49 -14.72 3.10 -10.52
C GLU A 49 -14.09 1.76 -10.93
N ALA A 50 -14.74 0.98 -11.80
CA ALA A 50 -14.16 -0.24 -12.37
C ALA A 50 -12.85 0.03 -13.14
N ARG A 51 -12.77 1.14 -13.89
CA ARG A 51 -11.54 1.56 -14.58
C ARG A 51 -10.46 2.08 -13.63
N LYS A 52 -10.82 2.78 -12.55
CA LYS A 52 -9.87 3.20 -11.51
C LYS A 52 -9.29 1.97 -10.82
N VAL A 53 -10.14 1.02 -10.45
CA VAL A 53 -9.74 -0.28 -9.92
C VAL A 53 -8.81 -0.96 -10.94
N GLN A 54 -9.22 -1.17 -12.20
CA GLN A 54 -8.38 -1.81 -13.22
C GLN A 54 -7.05 -1.08 -13.51
N ASN A 55 -7.01 0.24 -13.46
CA ASN A 55 -5.76 1.00 -13.60
C ASN A 55 -4.86 0.84 -12.37
N ARG A 56 -5.45 0.81 -11.17
CA ARG A 56 -4.76 0.47 -9.92
C ARG A 56 -4.17 -0.94 -10.03
N ARG A 57 -4.97 -1.91 -10.51
CA ARG A 57 -4.56 -3.31 -10.80
C ARG A 57 -3.35 -3.38 -11.75
N ALA A 58 -3.44 -2.72 -12.90
CA ALA A 58 -2.35 -2.69 -13.88
C ALA A 58 -1.09 -1.93 -13.42
N TYR A 59 -1.23 -1.02 -12.46
CA TYR A 59 -0.13 -0.32 -11.81
C TYR A 59 0.58 -1.20 -10.78
N ILE A 60 -0.20 -1.89 -9.93
CA ILE A 60 0.27 -2.87 -8.94
C ILE A 60 1.14 -3.93 -9.61
N VAL A 61 0.63 -4.58 -10.66
CA VAL A 61 1.34 -5.65 -11.39
C VAL A 61 2.64 -5.14 -12.03
N ARG A 62 2.72 -3.86 -12.41
CA ARG A 62 3.95 -3.27 -12.97
C ARG A 62 4.99 -2.96 -11.91
N GLN A 63 4.59 -2.49 -10.73
CA GLN A 63 5.51 -2.22 -9.63
C GLN A 63 6.05 -3.49 -8.98
N ALA A 64 5.25 -4.55 -8.98
CA ALA A 64 5.57 -5.90 -8.54
C ALA A 64 6.87 -6.51 -9.11
N LYS A 65 7.50 -5.95 -10.15
CA LYS A 65 8.75 -6.47 -10.75
C LYS A 65 10.04 -5.93 -10.11
N THR A 66 9.96 -5.21 -8.99
CA THR A 66 11.12 -4.65 -8.30
C THR A 66 11.61 -5.56 -7.19
N ARG A 67 12.88 -5.46 -6.78
CA ARG A 67 13.41 -6.19 -5.60
C ARG A 67 12.87 -5.56 -4.32
N SER A 68 12.80 -6.34 -3.23
CA SER A 68 12.45 -5.82 -1.91
C SER A 68 13.26 -4.56 -1.56
N PRO A 69 12.63 -3.48 -1.04
CA PRO A 69 13.34 -2.33 -0.49
C PRO A 69 14.23 -2.73 0.71
N PHE A 70 14.00 -3.91 1.30
CA PHE A 70 14.76 -4.42 2.43
C PHE A 70 15.86 -5.42 2.04
N ALA A 71 16.03 -5.73 0.75
CA ALA A 71 16.93 -6.80 0.30
C ALA A 71 18.39 -6.59 0.73
N GLN A 72 18.86 -5.34 0.77
CA GLN A 72 20.22 -4.97 1.16
C GLN A 72 20.27 -4.14 2.46
N TRP A 73 19.12 -3.83 3.04
CA TRP A 73 19.01 -3.00 4.24
C TRP A 73 19.20 -3.86 5.49
N THR A 74 20.19 -3.53 6.32
CA THR A 74 20.64 -4.32 7.48
C THR A 74 20.82 -3.43 8.73
N PRO A 75 19.73 -2.90 9.30
CA PRO A 75 19.81 -2.12 10.52
C PRO A 75 20.31 -2.97 11.71
N SER A 76 21.25 -2.46 12.49
CA SER A 76 21.91 -3.23 13.57
C SER A 76 21.03 -3.48 14.80
N HIS A 77 19.98 -2.69 14.99
CA HIS A 77 19.10 -2.77 16.16
C HIS A 77 17.87 -3.67 15.96
N LEU A 78 17.58 -4.10 14.72
CA LEU A 78 16.46 -5.01 14.45
C LEU A 78 16.89 -6.48 14.52
N PRO A 79 16.08 -7.37 15.13
CA PRO A 79 16.37 -8.81 15.12
C PRO A 79 16.47 -9.37 13.70
N SER A 80 17.43 -10.27 13.46
CA SER A 80 17.59 -10.92 12.15
C SER A 80 16.33 -11.67 11.72
N SER A 81 15.64 -12.34 12.65
CA SER A 81 14.37 -13.05 12.36
C SER A 81 13.26 -12.12 11.87
N LEU A 82 13.21 -10.88 12.34
CA LEU A 82 12.29 -9.86 11.85
C LEU A 82 12.63 -9.48 10.42
N LEU A 83 13.91 -9.18 10.16
CA LEU A 83 14.38 -8.80 8.84
C LEU A 83 14.17 -9.92 7.82
N ASP A 84 14.39 -11.17 8.20
CA ASP A 84 14.17 -12.34 7.36
C ASP A 84 12.70 -12.44 6.93
N LEU A 85 11.77 -12.26 7.87
CA LEU A 85 10.33 -12.24 7.58
C LEU A 85 9.93 -11.02 6.74
N ALA A 86 10.51 -9.84 6.99
CA ALA A 86 10.22 -8.62 6.24
C ALA A 86 10.68 -8.70 4.77
N ARG A 87 11.78 -9.42 4.49
CA ARG A 87 12.37 -9.58 3.15
C ARG A 87 11.67 -10.63 2.28
N GLN A 88 10.89 -11.53 2.89
CA GLN A 88 10.22 -12.58 2.13
C GLN A 88 9.36 -11.97 1.00
N PRO A 89 9.40 -12.54 -0.22
CA PRO A 89 8.48 -12.12 -1.27
C PRO A 89 7.04 -12.46 -0.87
N PHE A 90 6.09 -11.66 -1.34
CA PHE A 90 4.68 -11.97 -1.21
C PHE A 90 3.97 -11.67 -2.53
N VAL A 91 2.98 -12.48 -2.88
CA VAL A 91 2.18 -12.28 -4.09
C VAL A 91 0.90 -11.58 -3.67
N VAL A 92 0.67 -10.41 -4.27
CA VAL A 92 -0.60 -9.69 -4.15
C VAL A 92 -1.52 -10.22 -5.24
N THR A 93 -2.53 -11.01 -4.86
CA THR A 93 -3.63 -11.38 -5.76
C THR A 93 -4.87 -10.57 -5.39
N GLU A 94 -5.67 -10.24 -6.39
CA GLU A 94 -6.83 -9.38 -6.23
C GLU A 94 -8.05 -10.19 -5.81
N TRP A 95 -8.76 -9.69 -4.80
CA TRP A 95 -10.06 -10.21 -4.41
C TRP A 95 -11.01 -9.07 -4.07
N ASP A 96 -12.26 -9.22 -4.51
CA ASP A 96 -13.33 -8.22 -4.37
C ASP A 96 -14.24 -8.54 -3.16
N GLY A 97 -13.75 -9.25 -2.16
CA GLY A 97 -14.53 -9.63 -0.98
C GLY A 97 -14.52 -8.59 0.13
N LEU A 98 -15.69 -8.39 0.72
CA LEU A 98 -16.07 -7.26 1.58
C LEU A 98 -15.81 -7.45 3.08
N GLU A 99 -14.96 -8.40 3.49
CA GLU A 99 -14.66 -8.60 4.92
C GLU A 99 -13.42 -7.84 5.37
N ASP A 100 -13.50 -7.24 6.56
CA ASP A 100 -12.37 -6.60 7.23
C ASP A 100 -11.34 -7.66 7.62
N LEU A 101 -10.29 -7.78 6.80
CA LEU A 101 -9.15 -8.67 7.01
C LEU A 101 -7.98 -7.95 7.73
N SER A 102 -8.29 -6.89 8.48
CA SER A 102 -7.32 -6.26 9.36
C SER A 102 -6.93 -7.26 10.45
N LEU A 103 -5.71 -7.82 10.36
CA LEU A 103 -5.13 -8.75 11.34
C LEU A 103 -4.87 -8.09 12.72
N GLY A 104 -5.60 -7.04 13.08
CA GLY A 104 -5.39 -6.23 14.30
C GLY A 104 -4.14 -5.34 14.27
N LEU A 105 -3.27 -5.50 13.27
CA LEU A 105 -1.93 -4.91 13.22
C LEU A 105 -1.88 -3.38 13.20
N TRP A 106 -2.99 -2.71 12.91
CA TRP A 106 -3.05 -1.25 12.79
C TRP A 106 -3.61 -0.55 14.02
N ASN A 107 -4.19 -1.31 14.95
CA ASN A 107 -4.81 -0.78 16.15
C ASN A 107 -3.84 -0.87 17.32
N VAL A 108 -4.01 -0.03 18.33
CA VAL A 108 -3.29 -0.14 19.60
C VAL A 108 -4.10 -1.05 20.53
N PRO A 109 -3.50 -2.06 21.18
CA PRO A 109 -2.11 -2.51 21.03
C PRO A 109 -1.84 -3.18 19.67
N TYR A 110 -0.64 -2.98 19.11
CA TYR A 110 -0.22 -3.44 17.78
C TYR A 110 -0.02 -4.96 17.68
N GLU A 111 -1.03 -5.73 18.03
CA GLU A 111 -0.99 -7.18 18.17
C GLU A 111 -1.62 -7.89 16.97
N VAL A 112 -1.14 -9.10 16.68
CA VAL A 112 -1.77 -9.98 15.70
C VAL A 112 -3.11 -10.48 16.28
N ARG A 113 -4.22 -10.02 15.70
CA ARG A 113 -5.58 -10.50 15.99
C ARG A 113 -6.10 -11.27 14.80
N LEU A 114 -6.27 -12.58 15.00
CA LEU A 114 -6.89 -13.43 13.99
C LEU A 114 -8.42 -13.28 14.05
N PRO A 115 -9.11 -13.19 12.90
CA PRO A 115 -10.57 -13.16 12.87
C PRO A 115 -11.20 -14.37 13.58
N ALA A 116 -12.31 -14.16 14.29
CA ALA A 116 -12.99 -15.19 15.09
C ALA A 116 -13.55 -16.35 14.24
N ILE A 117 -13.86 -16.06 12.97
CA ILE A 117 -14.16 -17.11 11.99
C ILE A 117 -12.80 -17.67 11.57
N HIS A 118 -12.35 -18.70 12.27
CA HIS A 118 -11.43 -19.65 11.69
C HIS A 118 -12.01 -20.04 10.34
N ILE A 119 -11.38 -19.52 9.30
CA ILE A 119 -11.70 -19.74 7.90
C ILE A 119 -11.53 -21.27 7.68
N ARG A 120 -12.58 -22.04 8.00
CA ARG A 120 -12.70 -23.50 7.78
C ARG A 120 -12.98 -23.85 6.31
N MET A 121 -13.08 -22.83 5.47
CA MET A 121 -13.10 -22.92 4.02
C MET A 121 -11.90 -22.12 3.51
N TRP A 122 -11.60 -22.02 2.23
CA TRP A 122 -10.54 -21.16 1.68
C TRP A 122 -9.12 -21.75 1.72
N GLN A 123 -8.89 -22.57 0.71
CA GLN A 123 -7.59 -22.88 0.10
C GLN A 123 -6.86 -21.64 -0.48
N CYS A 124 -7.15 -20.40 -0.04
CA CYS A 124 -6.53 -19.14 -0.53
C CYS A 124 -6.59 -18.03 0.54
N SER A 125 -5.80 -18.10 1.62
CA SER A 125 -5.90 -17.17 2.77
C SER A 125 -4.80 -16.09 2.84
N ALA A 126 -3.57 -16.37 2.40
CA ALA A 126 -2.45 -15.41 2.53
C ALA A 126 -2.52 -14.23 1.54
N GLU A 127 -2.96 -14.48 0.31
CA GLU A 127 -2.86 -13.48 -0.77
C GLU A 127 -3.89 -12.33 -0.63
N HIS A 128 -5.07 -12.60 -0.09
CA HIS A 128 -6.12 -11.58 0.14
C HIS A 128 -5.75 -10.63 1.28
N ILE A 129 -5.18 -11.20 2.35
CA ILE A 129 -4.59 -10.43 3.44
C ILE A 129 -3.52 -9.51 2.88
N ASN A 130 -2.72 -9.98 1.90
CA ASN A 130 -1.65 -9.18 1.34
C ASN A 130 -2.14 -7.89 0.66
N PHE A 131 -3.18 -7.97 -0.16
CA PHE A 131 -3.72 -6.79 -0.85
C PHE A 131 -4.26 -5.75 0.14
N HIS A 132 -5.04 -6.20 1.11
CA HIS A 132 -5.63 -5.31 2.12
C HIS A 132 -4.55 -4.65 2.99
N GLN A 133 -3.61 -5.44 3.54
CA GLN A 133 -2.53 -4.92 4.38
C GLN A 133 -1.63 -3.95 3.61
N TRP A 134 -1.35 -4.23 2.33
CA TRP A 134 -0.60 -3.30 1.49
C TRP A 134 -1.36 -1.99 1.23
N GLY A 135 -2.68 -2.06 1.00
CA GLY A 135 -3.53 -0.87 0.87
C GLY A 135 -3.45 0.03 2.11
N LEU A 136 -3.56 -0.56 3.30
CA LEU A 136 -3.44 0.17 4.56
C LEU A 136 -2.06 0.82 4.74
N ILE A 137 -0.97 0.16 4.31
CA ILE A 137 0.38 0.76 4.32
C ILE A 137 0.43 2.02 3.46
N LEU A 138 -0.14 1.96 2.25
CA LEU A 138 -0.16 3.13 1.36
C LEU A 138 -0.99 4.27 1.94
N ASP A 139 -2.18 3.96 2.46
CA ASP A 139 -3.08 4.97 3.03
C ASP A 139 -2.41 5.67 4.23
N ARG A 140 -1.81 4.89 5.15
CA ARG A 140 -1.06 5.44 6.29
C ARG A 140 0.21 6.20 5.87
N GLY A 141 0.94 5.73 4.86
CA GLY A 141 2.10 6.42 4.32
C GLY A 141 1.73 7.79 3.74
N ASN A 142 0.62 7.88 3.00
CA ASN A 142 0.12 9.14 2.48
C ASN A 142 -0.34 10.09 3.60
N GLU A 143 -1.06 9.60 4.62
CA GLU A 143 -1.44 10.42 5.79
C GLU A 143 -0.21 11.02 6.49
N ARG A 144 0.87 10.24 6.64
CA ARG A 144 2.13 10.72 7.23
C ARG A 144 2.81 11.75 6.35
N ARG A 145 2.90 11.48 5.05
CA ARG A 145 3.44 12.43 4.06
C ARG A 145 2.68 13.75 4.06
N ASP A 146 1.35 13.71 4.13
CA ASP A 146 0.56 14.93 4.18
C ASP A 146 0.92 15.72 5.43
N ARG A 147 0.96 15.13 6.63
CA ARG A 147 1.40 15.84 7.85
C ARG A 147 2.79 16.45 7.73
N ALA A 148 3.73 15.73 7.11
CA ALA A 148 5.07 16.23 6.87
C ALA A 148 5.10 17.41 5.89
N GLU A 149 4.20 17.48 4.91
CA GLU A 149 4.14 18.58 3.93
C GLU A 149 3.47 19.84 4.50
N HIS A 150 2.52 19.69 5.43
CA HIS A 150 1.69 20.80 5.90
C HIS A 150 2.46 21.83 6.75
N SER A 151 3.33 21.40 7.67
CA SER A 151 4.10 22.31 8.52
C SER A 151 5.30 21.64 9.18
N GLU A 152 6.27 22.45 9.65
CA GLU A 152 7.39 21.97 10.47
C GLU A 152 6.91 21.32 11.78
N GLU A 153 5.89 21.88 12.42
CA GLU A 153 5.25 21.30 13.61
C GLU A 153 4.60 19.94 13.29
N GLY A 154 3.96 19.82 12.13
CA GLY A 154 3.39 18.56 11.64
C GLY A 154 4.45 17.50 11.39
N PHE A 155 5.61 17.89 10.86
CA PHE A 155 6.76 17.01 10.72
C PHE A 155 7.33 16.59 12.08
N ALA A 156 7.52 17.51 13.03
CA ALA A 156 8.00 17.18 14.37
C ALA A 156 7.05 16.21 15.10
N ALA A 157 5.74 16.40 14.98
CA ALA A 157 4.73 15.50 15.53
C ALA A 157 4.78 14.11 14.88
N LEU A 158 5.00 14.05 13.56
CA LEU A 158 5.21 12.79 12.84
C LEU A 158 6.42 12.03 13.37
N VAL A 159 7.56 12.71 13.56
CA VAL A 159 8.80 12.09 14.08
C VAL A 159 8.55 11.49 15.47
N ALA A 160 7.92 12.25 16.37
CA ALA A 160 7.58 11.78 17.71
C ALA A 160 6.64 10.54 17.67
N GLN A 161 5.63 10.58 16.80
CA GLN A 161 4.72 9.44 16.61
C GLN A 161 5.46 8.19 16.11
N ILE A 162 6.33 8.35 15.11
CA ILE A 162 7.12 7.25 14.55
C ILE A 162 8.00 6.62 15.64
N ASP A 163 8.68 7.43 16.45
CA ASP A 163 9.55 6.90 17.50
C ASP A 163 8.80 6.12 18.58
N GLN A 164 7.61 6.60 18.98
CA GLN A 164 6.74 5.86 19.89
C GLN A 164 6.28 4.53 19.26
N GLU A 165 5.75 4.60 18.04
CA GLU A 165 5.19 3.46 17.31
C GLU A 165 6.23 2.36 17.09
N ARG A 166 7.48 2.72 16.77
CA ARG A 166 8.62 1.79 16.62
C ARG A 166 8.85 0.97 17.87
N GLY A 167 8.96 1.64 19.02
CA GLY A 167 9.21 0.99 20.30
C GLY A 167 8.09 0.04 20.71
N ASP A 168 6.84 0.49 20.57
CA ASP A 168 5.66 -0.31 20.93
C ASP A 168 5.51 -1.54 20.02
N ARG A 169 5.63 -1.35 18.70
CA ARG A 169 5.53 -2.45 17.73
C ARG A 169 6.65 -3.46 17.88
N LEU A 170 7.90 -3.03 18.11
CA LEU A 170 9.00 -3.97 18.29
C LEU A 170 8.80 -4.84 19.52
N ARG A 171 8.39 -4.25 20.65
CA ARG A 171 8.06 -5.01 21.87
C ARG A 171 6.93 -6.01 21.63
N GLN A 172 5.85 -5.57 20.99
CA GLN A 172 4.71 -6.43 20.72
C GLN A 172 5.05 -7.54 19.72
N TRP A 173 5.81 -7.23 18.67
CA TRP A 173 6.29 -8.22 17.71
C TRP A 173 7.16 -9.28 18.37
N MET A 174 8.07 -8.92 19.27
CA MET A 174 8.89 -9.88 20.01
C MET A 174 8.03 -10.79 20.91
N LYS A 175 6.96 -10.26 21.51
CA LYS A 175 6.00 -11.02 22.31
C LYS A 175 5.23 -12.02 21.43
N ASP A 176 4.70 -11.56 20.30
CA ASP A 176 3.94 -12.40 19.36
C ASP A 176 4.83 -13.46 18.69
N PHE A 177 6.08 -13.13 18.39
CA PHE A 177 7.06 -14.07 17.83
C PHE A 177 7.37 -15.21 18.81
N LYS A 178 7.54 -14.91 20.11
CA LYS A 178 7.71 -15.95 21.14
C LYS A 178 6.46 -16.81 21.29
N ARG A 179 5.27 -16.22 21.14
CA ARG A 179 4.00 -16.93 21.21
C ARG A 179 3.83 -17.94 20.08
N LEU A 180 4.42 -17.69 18.90
CA LEU A 180 4.34 -18.60 17.75
C LEU A 180 4.71 -20.06 18.12
N ALA A 181 5.72 -20.26 18.97
CA ALA A 181 6.14 -21.60 19.41
C ALA A 181 5.06 -22.38 20.19
N SER A 182 4.05 -21.68 20.73
CA SER A 182 2.94 -22.26 21.49
C SER A 182 1.64 -22.39 20.68
N VAL A 183 1.64 -21.92 19.43
CA VAL A 183 0.46 -21.96 18.54
C VAL A 183 0.39 -23.31 17.85
N THR A 184 -0.68 -24.07 18.09
CA THR A 184 -0.92 -25.38 17.47
C THR A 184 -1.96 -25.36 16.33
N LEU A 185 -2.80 -24.32 16.28
CA LEU A 185 -3.83 -24.10 15.26
C LEU A 185 -3.54 -22.80 14.52
N ASP A 186 -3.79 -22.77 13.21
CA ASP A 186 -3.62 -21.59 12.35
C ASP A 186 -2.19 -21.04 12.30
N GLU A 187 -1.18 -21.91 12.40
CA GLU A 187 0.24 -21.52 12.35
C GLU A 187 0.58 -20.72 11.09
N GLU A 188 0.02 -21.08 9.93
CA GLU A 188 0.20 -20.36 8.67
C GLU A 188 -0.35 -18.92 8.73
N LEU A 189 -1.52 -18.74 9.33
CA LEU A 189 -2.14 -17.43 9.48
C LEU A 189 -1.37 -16.57 10.50
N TRP A 190 -0.87 -17.19 11.57
CA TRP A 190 0.05 -16.55 12.51
C TRP A 190 1.36 -16.13 11.86
N ARG A 191 1.97 -17.00 11.05
CA ARG A 191 3.17 -16.69 10.27
C ARG A 191 2.91 -15.54 9.29
N THR A 192 1.74 -15.52 8.65
CA THR A 192 1.30 -14.43 7.78
C THR A 192 1.18 -13.12 8.55
N GLY A 193 0.52 -13.13 9.71
CA GLY A 193 0.39 -11.95 10.56
C GLY A 193 1.72 -11.43 11.10
N LEU A 194 2.60 -12.33 11.54
CA LEU A 194 3.97 -11.98 11.95
C LEU A 194 4.80 -11.42 10.80
N GLY A 195 4.64 -11.98 9.60
CA GLY A 195 5.27 -11.49 8.39
C GLY A 195 4.81 -10.08 8.02
N TRP A 196 3.52 -9.79 8.12
CA TRP A 196 2.99 -8.44 7.90
C TRP A 196 3.43 -7.46 8.98
N SER A 197 3.38 -7.87 10.24
CA SER A 197 3.85 -7.07 11.37
C SER A 197 5.34 -6.71 11.21
N ALA A 198 6.18 -7.67 10.79
CA ALA A 198 7.59 -7.43 10.49
C ALA A 198 7.79 -6.42 9.36
N ARG A 199 7.01 -6.50 8.27
CA ARG A 199 7.07 -5.55 7.15
C ARG A 199 6.64 -4.14 7.56
N ILE A 200 5.54 -4.03 8.30
CA ILE A 200 5.07 -2.73 8.81
C ILE A 200 6.15 -2.10 9.69
N LEU A 201 6.75 -2.87 10.59
CA LEU A 201 7.84 -2.37 11.43
C LEU A 201 9.08 -1.99 10.62
N ALA A 202 9.49 -2.80 9.64
CA ALA A 202 10.60 -2.48 8.74
C ALA A 202 10.35 -1.19 7.92
N VAL A 203 9.12 -0.97 7.44
CA VAL A 203 8.72 0.29 6.79
C VAL A 203 8.91 1.47 7.71
N ILE A 204 8.38 1.39 8.94
CA ILE A 204 8.43 2.49 9.90
C ILE A 204 9.88 2.80 10.30
N GLU A 205 10.69 1.77 10.48
CA GLU A 205 12.11 1.91 10.81
C GLU A 205 12.92 2.55 9.68
N SER A 206 12.70 2.11 8.43
CA SER A 206 13.32 2.74 7.25
C SER A 206 12.85 4.18 7.08
N GLU A 207 11.58 4.47 7.33
CA GLU A 207 11.03 5.83 7.28
C GLU A 207 11.66 6.73 8.35
N ALA A 208 11.84 6.21 9.57
CA ALA A 208 12.49 6.93 10.65
C ALA A 208 13.94 7.34 10.32
N GLU A 209 14.69 6.50 9.59
CA GLU A 209 16.03 6.85 9.10
C GLU A 209 16.00 8.07 8.17
N VAL A 210 15.02 8.14 7.28
CA VAL A 210 14.83 9.30 6.40
C VAL A 210 14.39 10.53 7.19
N CYS A 211 13.46 10.38 8.15
CA CYS A 211 13.02 11.47 9.01
C CYS A 211 14.17 12.13 9.78
N ARG A 212 15.18 11.36 10.22
CA ARG A 212 16.37 11.91 10.90
C ARG A 212 17.20 12.84 10.03
N LEU A 213 17.07 12.74 8.70
CA LEU A 213 17.75 13.63 7.76
C LEU A 213 17.05 14.99 7.62
N GLY A 214 15.80 15.11 8.08
CA GLY A 214 15.02 16.34 8.05
C GLY A 214 13.81 16.29 7.12
N GLN A 215 12.93 17.29 7.25
CA GLN A 215 11.66 17.38 6.52
C GLN A 215 11.87 17.45 5.01
N LYS A 216 12.83 18.25 4.55
CA LYS A 216 13.11 18.44 3.12
C LYS A 216 13.58 17.14 2.46
N GLU A 217 14.44 16.41 3.15
CA GLU A 217 15.00 15.12 2.73
C GLU A 217 13.91 14.05 2.70
N TYR A 218 13.00 14.07 3.67
CA TYR A 218 11.81 13.23 3.68
C TYR A 218 10.89 13.48 2.49
N LEU A 219 10.53 14.74 2.22
CA LEU A 219 9.68 15.10 1.07
C LEU A 219 10.36 14.77 -0.26
N LYS A 220 11.67 15.03 -0.37
CA LYS A 220 12.47 14.62 -1.53
C LYS A 220 12.46 13.10 -1.71
N ALA A 221 12.62 12.33 -0.65
CA ALA A 221 12.58 10.86 -0.71
C ALA A 221 11.21 10.36 -1.18
N PHE A 222 10.11 11.01 -0.76
CA PHE A 222 8.78 10.72 -1.26
C PHE A 222 8.66 10.98 -2.78
N ASP A 223 9.11 12.15 -3.25
CA ASP A 223 9.06 12.52 -4.67
C ASP A 223 9.91 11.61 -5.56
N GLU A 224 11.05 11.16 -5.03
CA GLU A 224 11.96 10.22 -5.70
C GLU A 224 11.52 8.75 -5.58
N HIS A 225 10.37 8.48 -4.97
CA HIS A 225 9.87 7.13 -4.69
C HIS A 225 10.87 6.25 -3.92
N LYS A 226 11.52 6.81 -2.90
CA LYS A 226 12.52 6.13 -2.07
C LYS A 226 11.98 5.67 -0.71
N LEU A 227 10.77 6.07 -0.32
CA LEU A 227 10.17 5.58 0.92
C LEU A 227 9.74 4.12 0.75
N ALA A 228 10.10 3.26 1.72
CA ALA A 228 9.90 1.82 1.61
C ALA A 228 8.44 1.43 1.36
N TRP A 229 7.49 2.14 1.95
CA TRP A 229 6.06 1.90 1.76
C TRP A 229 5.58 2.14 0.32
N GLN A 230 6.26 2.98 -0.47
CA GLN A 230 5.90 3.24 -1.88
C GLN A 230 6.27 2.07 -2.80
N ASN A 231 7.17 1.18 -2.38
CA ASN A 231 7.70 0.08 -3.19
C ASN A 231 7.62 -1.28 -2.48
N LEU A 232 6.65 -1.44 -1.57
CA LEU A 232 6.53 -2.67 -0.81
C LEU A 232 5.98 -3.86 -1.62
N ASN A 233 5.39 -3.60 -2.78
CA ASN A 233 4.88 -4.65 -3.65
C ASN A 233 6.02 -5.17 -4.53
N TRP A 234 6.74 -6.18 -4.05
CA TRP A 234 7.71 -6.92 -4.84
C TRP A 234 7.28 -8.39 -4.98
N LEU A 235 7.14 -8.85 -6.22
CA LEU A 235 7.04 -10.26 -6.52
C LEU A 235 8.44 -10.86 -6.56
N ARG A 236 8.50 -12.15 -6.24
CA ARG A 236 9.63 -12.98 -6.63
C ARG A 236 9.74 -12.89 -8.16
N ASP A 237 10.90 -12.54 -8.70
CA ASP A 237 11.21 -12.88 -10.08
C ASP A 237 10.99 -14.39 -10.20
N VAL A 238 9.91 -14.81 -10.88
CA VAL A 238 9.59 -16.24 -11.08
C VAL A 238 10.59 -16.88 -12.07
N ASN A 239 11.65 -16.17 -12.45
CA ASN A 239 12.70 -16.63 -13.34
C ASN A 239 14.08 -16.45 -12.69
N VAL A 240 14.39 -17.28 -11.69
CA VAL A 240 15.77 -17.69 -11.45
C VAL A 240 15.76 -19.17 -11.09
N SER A 241 15.99 -19.98 -12.14
CA SER A 241 16.58 -21.32 -12.18
C SER A 241 15.98 -22.43 -11.32
#